data_AF-A0A3S2PA65-F1
#
_entry.id   AF-A0A3S2PA65-F1
#
_cell.length_a   1.000
_cell.length_b   1.000
_cell.length_c   1.000
_cell.angle_alpha   90.00
_cell.angle_beta   90.00
_cell.angle_gamma   90.00
#
_symmetry.space_group_name_H-M   'P 1'
#
loop_
_entity.id
_entity.type
_entity.pdbx_description
1 polymer ?
#
loop_
_entity_poly.entity_id
_entity_poly.type
_entity_poly.pdbx_seq_one_letter_code
_entity_poly.pdbx_strand_id
1 'polypeptide(L)'
;MLFGSGLGLSVEASEKVEPEFYYLKNPVDSEDDVCLATSFTRHKALVDKENYPEGFNETTPTMITGFNGVYNQVAFLKNNETSTCQALSKDEPCSPKPDPVLNLASLTIFGLRSVILSDSIRNITVKMKMKTCT
;
A
#
# COMPACT_ATOMS: atom_id res chain seq x y z
N MET A 1 -12.24 -52.04 -21.40
CA MET A 1 -12.22 -50.60 -21.06
C MET A 1 -11.02 -49.98 -21.75
N LEU A 2 -11.23 -48.95 -22.57
CA LEU A 2 -10.17 -48.20 -23.26
C LEU A 2 -10.11 -46.82 -22.62
N PHE A 3 -8.96 -46.48 -22.01
CA PHE A 3 -8.69 -45.13 -21.52
C PHE A 3 -8.12 -44.28 -22.66
N GLY A 4 -8.69 -43.09 -22.86
CA GLY A 4 -8.21 -42.14 -23.85
C GLY A 4 -6.87 -41.52 -23.47
N SER A 5 -6.11 -41.08 -24.46
CA SER A 5 -4.84 -40.37 -24.29
C SER A 5 -5.04 -39.10 -23.45
N GLY A 6 -4.24 -38.96 -22.40
CA GLY A 6 -4.33 -37.86 -21.44
C GLY A 6 -4.06 -36.49 -22.06
N LEU A 7 -4.61 -35.45 -21.43
CA LEU A 7 -4.38 -34.06 -21.82
C LEU A 7 -2.97 -33.64 -21.37
N GLY A 8 -2.09 -33.29 -22.31
CA GLY A 8 -0.80 -32.70 -22.01
C GLY A 8 -0.97 -31.23 -21.67
N LEU A 9 -0.72 -30.85 -20.42
CA LEU A 9 -0.69 -29.45 -20.02
C LEU A 9 0.71 -28.88 -20.27
N SER A 10 0.83 -27.96 -21.24
CA SER A 10 2.03 -27.15 -21.41
C SER A 10 1.83 -25.83 -20.69
N VAL A 11 2.51 -25.66 -19.56
CA VAL A 11 2.50 -24.39 -18.81
C VAL A 11 3.53 -23.48 -19.44
N GLU A 12 3.09 -22.35 -19.99
CA GLU A 12 3.97 -21.28 -20.45
C GLU A 12 4.69 -20.67 -19.24
N ALA A 13 5.97 -20.31 -19.41
CA ALA A 13 6.75 -19.74 -18.32
C ALA A 13 6.13 -18.39 -17.92
N SER A 14 5.49 -18.34 -16.74
CA SER A 14 4.93 -17.10 -16.19
C SER A 14 6.00 -16.01 -16.12
N GLU A 15 5.59 -14.77 -16.44
CA GLU A 15 6.45 -13.60 -16.43
C GLU A 15 7.13 -13.43 -15.07
N LYS A 16 8.46 -13.33 -15.08
CA LYS A 16 9.25 -13.15 -13.86
C LYS A 16 9.20 -11.67 -13.50
N VAL A 17 8.59 -11.35 -12.37
CA VAL A 17 8.58 -10.00 -11.82
C VAL A 17 9.67 -9.91 -10.77
N GLU A 18 10.58 -8.94 -10.96
CA GLU A 18 11.66 -8.66 -10.01
C GLU A 18 11.12 -7.96 -8.75
N PRO A 19 11.75 -8.19 -7.58
CA PRO A 19 11.35 -7.59 -6.32
C PRO A 19 11.62 -6.09 -6.29
N GLU A 20 10.71 -5.35 -5.65
CA GLU A 20 10.93 -3.96 -5.28
C GLU A 20 11.42 -3.89 -3.83
N PHE A 21 12.46 -3.09 -3.57
CA PHE A 21 13.09 -2.96 -2.25
C PHE A 21 12.70 -1.66 -1.56
N TYR A 22 12.53 -1.75 -0.24
CA TYR A 22 12.23 -0.65 0.65
C TYR A 22 13.02 -0.79 1.94
N TYR A 23 13.82 0.22 2.25
CA TYR A 23 14.53 0.36 3.51
C TYR A 23 13.62 1.01 4.55
N LEU A 24 13.35 0.27 5.63
CA LEU A 24 12.52 0.73 6.73
C LEU A 24 13.42 0.96 7.95
N LYS A 25 13.60 2.24 8.28
CA LYS A 25 14.35 2.67 9.45
C LYS A 25 13.48 2.57 10.71
N ASN A 26 14.00 1.97 11.77
CA ASN A 26 13.33 1.99 13.05
C ASN A 26 13.37 3.43 13.65
N PRO A 27 12.23 4.04 14.00
CA PRO A 27 12.19 5.37 14.59
C PRO A 27 12.77 5.45 16.01
N VAL A 28 12.92 4.31 16.69
CA VAL A 28 13.66 4.20 17.94
C VAL A 28 15.05 3.71 17.56
N ASP A 29 16.10 4.36 18.05
CA ASP A 29 17.52 4.01 17.82
C ASP A 29 17.85 2.61 18.38
N SER A 30 17.28 1.58 17.76
CA SER A 30 17.39 0.17 18.07
C SER A 30 17.83 -0.52 16.78
N GLU A 31 18.81 -1.40 16.92
CA GLU A 31 19.69 -1.97 15.90
C GLU A 31 19.01 -2.85 14.82
N ASP A 32 17.69 -2.74 14.68
CA ASP A 32 16.86 -3.60 13.83
C ASP A 32 16.24 -2.78 12.69
N ASP A 33 17.08 -2.20 11.84
CA ASP A 33 16.62 -1.72 10.53
C ASP A 33 16.23 -2.92 9.65
N VAL A 34 15.23 -2.75 8.80
CA VAL A 34 14.76 -3.85 7.95
C VAL A 34 14.70 -3.47 6.47
N CYS A 35 14.97 -4.46 5.63
CA CYS A 35 14.81 -4.38 4.19
C CYS A 35 13.58 -5.18 3.78
N LEU A 36 12.56 -4.51 3.25
CA LEU A 36 11.37 -5.15 2.71
C LEU A 36 11.55 -5.33 1.19
N ALA A 37 11.42 -6.57 0.73
CA ALA A 37 11.28 -6.90 -0.68
C ALA A 37 9.83 -7.30 -0.96
N THR A 38 9.18 -6.62 -1.91
CA THR A 38 7.77 -6.82 -2.23
C THR A 38 7.55 -7.11 -3.71
N SER A 39 6.36 -7.62 -4.03
CA SER A 39 5.83 -7.67 -5.41
C SER A 39 6.54 -8.63 -6.36
N PHE A 40 7.24 -9.67 -5.85
CA PHE A 40 7.94 -10.64 -6.70
C PHE A 40 7.16 -11.96 -6.85
N THR A 41 7.27 -12.62 -8.01
CA THR A 41 6.49 -13.84 -8.31
C THR A 41 7.22 -15.16 -8.02
N ARG A 42 8.54 -15.11 -7.79
CA ARG A 42 9.35 -16.31 -7.53
C ARG A 42 9.58 -16.53 -6.04
N HIS A 43 9.12 -17.66 -5.51
CA HIS A 43 9.32 -18.10 -4.11
C HIS A 43 10.81 -18.25 -3.68
N LYS A 44 11.77 -18.09 -4.59
CA LYS A 44 13.22 -18.07 -4.30
C LYS A 44 13.95 -16.93 -5.05
N ALA A 45 13.26 -15.82 -5.30
CA ALA A 45 13.84 -14.69 -6.04
C ALA A 45 15.08 -14.11 -5.34
N LEU A 46 15.14 -14.18 -4.01
CA LEU A 46 16.10 -13.43 -3.19
C LEU A 46 17.20 -14.31 -2.56
N VAL A 47 17.43 -15.50 -3.11
CA VAL A 47 18.42 -16.45 -2.56
C VAL A 47 19.85 -16.14 -3.03
N ASP A 48 20.01 -15.41 -4.14
CA ASP A 48 21.33 -15.03 -4.67
C ASP A 48 21.91 -13.82 -3.95
N LYS A 49 22.95 -14.07 -3.15
CA LYS A 49 23.70 -13.04 -2.42
C LYS A 49 24.46 -12.05 -3.31
N GLU A 50 24.71 -12.38 -4.57
CA GLU A 50 25.43 -11.49 -5.50
C GLU A 50 24.61 -10.25 -5.90
N ASN A 51 23.28 -10.37 -5.91
CA ASN A 51 22.39 -9.32 -6.43
C ASN A 51 21.49 -8.70 -5.36
N TYR A 52 21.42 -9.29 -4.16
CA TYR A 52 20.46 -8.92 -3.12
C TYR A 52 21.12 -8.78 -1.74
N PRO A 53 20.57 -7.92 -0.85
CA PRO A 53 21.09 -7.73 0.50
C PRO A 53 21.16 -9.04 1.29
N GLU A 54 22.16 -9.19 2.17
CA GLU A 54 22.21 -10.34 3.06
C GLU A 54 21.03 -10.32 4.06
N GLY A 55 20.57 -11.51 4.51
CA GLY A 55 19.47 -11.65 5.47
C GLY A 55 18.17 -12.21 4.88
N PHE A 56 17.96 -12.13 3.56
CA PHE A 56 16.83 -12.81 2.89
C PHE A 56 16.98 -14.34 2.85
N ASN A 57 18.14 -14.88 3.18
CA ASN A 57 18.37 -16.31 3.39
C ASN A 57 17.89 -16.79 4.78
N GLU A 58 17.76 -15.89 5.76
CA GLU A 58 17.35 -16.20 7.13
C GLU A 58 15.82 -16.15 7.30
N THR A 59 15.11 -15.49 6.39
CA THR A 59 13.66 -15.32 6.42
C THR A 59 12.98 -16.10 5.30
N THR A 60 11.67 -16.32 5.40
CA THR A 60 10.89 -17.04 4.40
C THR A 60 9.91 -16.09 3.71
N PRO A 61 9.79 -16.13 2.37
CA PRO A 61 8.83 -15.30 1.64
C PRO A 61 7.38 -15.71 1.95
N THR A 62 6.54 -14.70 2.20
CA THR A 62 5.12 -14.83 2.50
C THR A 62 4.30 -14.42 1.28
N MET A 63 3.35 -15.25 0.86
CA MET A 63 2.47 -14.94 -0.26
C MET A 63 1.43 -13.89 0.13
N ILE A 64 1.22 -12.88 -0.72
CA ILE A 64 0.17 -11.88 -0.53
C ILE A 64 -1.19 -12.52 -0.86
N THR A 65 -2.04 -12.68 0.15
CA THR A 65 -3.39 -13.20 -0.04
C THR A 65 -4.19 -12.27 -0.96
N GLY A 66 -4.74 -12.81 -2.05
CA GLY A 66 -5.51 -12.04 -3.05
C GLY A 66 -4.75 -11.66 -4.31
N PHE A 67 -3.41 -11.81 -4.32
CA PHE A 67 -2.57 -11.61 -5.50
C PHE A 67 -1.88 -12.93 -5.85
N ASN A 68 -2.50 -13.70 -6.76
CA ASN A 68 -2.09 -15.05 -7.15
C ASN A 68 -0.57 -15.13 -7.46
N GLY A 69 0.18 -15.79 -6.58
CA GLY A 69 1.61 -16.06 -6.77
C GLY A 69 2.55 -14.89 -6.54
N VAL A 70 2.11 -13.81 -5.87
CA VAL A 70 2.97 -12.68 -5.49
C VAL A 70 3.43 -12.84 -4.04
N TYR A 71 4.71 -12.59 -3.79
CA TYR A 71 5.37 -12.80 -2.50
C TYR A 71 6.00 -11.50 -1.99
N ASN A 72 6.07 -11.41 -0.66
CA ASN A 72 6.80 -10.41 0.10
C ASN A 72 7.76 -11.09 1.05
N GLN A 73 8.90 -10.46 1.31
CA GLN A 73 9.90 -10.96 2.25
C GLN A 73 10.56 -9.80 2.96
N VAL A 74 10.93 -10.00 4.22
CA VAL A 74 11.64 -9.01 5.05
C VAL A 74 12.98 -9.58 5.42
N ALA A 75 14.05 -8.78 5.38
CA ALA A 75 15.36 -9.10 5.92
C ALA A 75 15.71 -8.11 7.03
N PHE A 76 16.26 -8.61 8.14
CA PHE A 76 16.80 -7.77 9.20
C PHE A 76 18.23 -7.38 8.83
N LEU A 77 18.49 -6.08 8.75
CA LEU A 77 19.77 -5.55 8.32
C LEU A 77 20.72 -5.48 9.52
N LYS A 78 21.91 -6.06 9.36
CA LYS A 78 23.04 -5.83 10.27
C LYS A 78 23.76 -4.54 9.84
N ASN A 79 24.45 -3.86 10.76
CA ASN A 79 25.04 -2.52 10.57
C ASN A 79 25.90 -2.31 9.29
N ASN A 80 26.40 -3.38 8.65
CA ASN A 80 27.17 -3.32 7.40
C ASN A 80 26.29 -3.43 6.12
N GLU A 81 25.05 -3.92 6.22
CA GLU A 81 24.16 -4.22 5.08
C GLU A 81 23.15 -3.10 4.76
N THR A 82 23.10 -2.07 5.60
CA THR A 82 22.20 -0.91 5.45
C THR A 82 22.39 -0.21 4.10
N SER A 83 23.64 -0.13 3.62
CA SER A 83 24.00 0.55 2.39
C SER A 83 23.43 -0.11 1.13
N THR A 84 23.40 -1.44 1.09
CA THR A 84 22.93 -2.22 -0.06
C THR A 84 21.42 -2.09 -0.24
N CYS A 85 20.66 -2.18 0.85
CA CYS A 85 19.21 -2.00 0.79
C CYS A 85 18.83 -0.55 0.45
N GLN A 86 19.53 0.45 1.01
CA GLN A 86 19.28 1.86 0.68
C GLN A 86 19.54 2.15 -0.81
N ALA A 87 20.59 1.59 -1.40
CA ALA A 87 20.89 1.78 -2.82
C ALA A 87 19.81 1.21 -3.76
N LEU A 88 19.16 0.12 -3.36
CA LEU A 88 18.07 -0.52 -4.09
C LEU A 88 16.68 0.05 -3.74
N SER A 89 16.60 0.85 -2.68
CA SER A 89 15.33 1.33 -2.16
C SER A 89 14.72 2.36 -3.07
N LYS A 90 13.44 2.18 -3.38
CA LYS A 90 12.64 3.28 -3.91
C LYS A 90 12.40 4.25 -2.75
N ASP A 91 12.99 5.44 -2.82
CA ASP A 91 12.62 6.59 -1.98
C ASP A 91 11.19 7.02 -2.32
N GLU A 92 10.21 6.23 -1.90
CA GLU A 92 8.82 6.63 -1.94
C GLU A 92 8.42 6.99 -0.49
N PRO A 93 8.20 8.29 -0.19
CA PRO A 93 7.62 8.64 1.08
C PRO A 93 6.29 7.91 1.17
N CYS A 94 6.10 7.13 2.24
CA CYS A 94 4.82 6.58 2.66
C CYS A 94 3.87 7.72 3.06
N SER A 95 3.54 8.59 2.11
CA SER A 95 2.53 9.61 2.27
C SER A 95 1.20 8.90 2.00
N PRO A 96 0.32 8.75 2.99
CA PRO A 96 -1.02 8.23 2.73
C PRO A 96 -1.65 9.17 1.68
N LYS A 97 -1.87 8.65 0.47
CA LYS A 97 -2.61 9.38 -0.55
C LYS A 97 -3.96 9.72 0.07
N PRO A 98 -4.33 11.02 0.17
CA PRO A 98 -5.55 11.40 0.85
C PRO A 98 -6.74 10.74 0.16
N ASP A 99 -7.46 9.90 0.89
CA ASP A 99 -8.64 9.21 0.38
C ASP A 99 -9.69 10.25 -0.09
N PRO A 100 -10.03 10.29 -1.39
CA PRO A 100 -10.95 11.32 -1.92
C PRO A 100 -12.36 11.22 -1.31
N VAL A 101 -12.71 10.04 -0.80
CA VAL A 101 -14.04 9.75 -0.24
C VAL A 101 -14.26 10.44 1.12
N LEU A 102 -13.21 10.59 1.93
CA LEU A 102 -13.27 11.30 3.22
C LEU A 102 -13.41 12.83 3.04
N ASN A 103 -12.80 13.37 1.99
CA ASN A 103 -12.92 14.79 1.65
C ASN A 103 -14.32 15.15 1.15
N LEU A 104 -14.98 14.26 0.40
CA LEU A 104 -16.33 14.50 -0.10
C LEU A 104 -17.38 14.47 1.02
N ALA A 105 -17.30 13.52 1.95
CA ALA A 105 -18.20 13.45 3.09
C ALA A 105 -18.10 14.70 3.99
N SER A 106 -16.87 15.15 4.25
CA SER A 106 -16.61 16.38 5.02
C SER A 106 -17.18 17.62 4.31
N LEU A 107 -16.89 17.79 3.01
CA LEU A 107 -17.42 18.91 2.21
C LEU A 107 -18.95 18.92 2.16
N THR A 108 -19.58 17.75 2.05
CA THR A 108 -21.04 17.62 2.03
C THR A 108 -21.66 18.03 3.37
N ILE A 109 -21.08 17.59 4.49
CA ILE A 109 -21.53 17.97 5.84
C ILE A 109 -21.40 19.49 6.06
N PHE A 110 -20.27 20.08 5.67
CA PHE A 110 -20.07 21.53 5.76
C PHE A 110 -21.04 22.31 4.87
N GLY A 111 -21.26 21.85 3.63
CA GLY A 111 -22.22 22.45 2.70
C GLY A 111 -23.65 22.45 3.24
N LEU A 112 -24.14 21.29 3.73
CA LEU A 112 -25.47 21.18 4.33
C LEU A 112 -25.65 22.09 5.55
N ARG A 113 -24.65 22.18 6.43
CA ARG A 113 -24.69 23.09 7.59
C ARG A 113 -24.82 24.56 7.17
N SER A 114 -24.06 24.98 6.16
CA SER A 114 -24.11 26.36 5.64
C SER A 114 -25.45 26.69 4.97
N VAL A 115 -26.04 25.75 4.23
CA VAL A 115 -27.36 25.94 3.59
C VAL A 115 -28.45 26.11 4.66
N ILE A 116 -28.50 25.22 5.65
CA ILE A 116 -29.50 25.30 6.74
C ILE A 116 -29.42 26.63 7.50
N LEU A 117 -28.20 27.12 7.78
CA LEU A 117 -27.99 28.43 8.42
C LEU A 117 -28.48 29.58 7.55
N SER A 118 -28.15 29.56 6.25
CA SER A 118 -28.56 30.60 5.31
C SER A 118 -30.08 30.68 5.13
N ASP A 119 -30.75 29.52 5.07
CA ASP A 119 -32.22 29.43 4.98
C ASP A 119 -32.90 29.87 6.27
N SER A 120 -32.31 29.56 7.43
CA SER A 120 -32.81 30.02 8.74
C SER A 120 -32.80 31.55 8.84
N ILE A 121 -31.70 32.20 8.41
CA ILE A 121 -31.57 33.67 8.41
C ILE A 121 -32.58 34.31 7.45
N ARG A 122 -32.77 33.75 6.24
CA ARG A 122 -33.77 34.24 5.27
C ARG A 122 -35.19 34.11 5.82
N ASN A 123 -35.53 32.97 6.41
CA ASN A 123 -36.84 32.73 7.01
C ASN A 123 -37.13 33.72 8.16
N ILE A 124 -36.14 33.98 9.02
CA ILE A 124 -36.26 34.98 10.10
C ILE A 124 -36.42 36.39 9.51
N THR A 125 -35.63 36.76 8.50
CA THR A 125 -35.69 38.09 7.87
C THR A 125 -37.04 38.35 7.20
N VAL A 126 -37.60 37.36 6.49
CA VAL A 126 -38.93 37.45 5.87
C VAL A 126 -40.01 37.59 6.94
N LYS A 127 -39.95 36.79 8.02
CA LYS A 127 -40.90 36.89 9.14
C LYS A 127 -40.80 38.22 9.89
N MET A 128 -39.60 38.77 10.07
CA MET A 128 -39.40 40.09 10.67
C MET A 128 -39.99 41.19 9.79
N LYS A 129 -39.65 41.21 8.48
CA LYS A 129 -40.23 42.17 7.53
C LYS A 129 -41.75 42.08 7.47
N MET A 130 -42.32 40.87 7.48
CA MET A 130 -43.76 40.67 7.45
C MET A 130 -44.45 41.16 8.74
N LYS A 131 -43.82 40.99 9.91
CA LYS A 131 -44.33 41.49 11.20
C LYS A 131 -44.20 43.02 11.38
N THR A 132 -43.44 43.71 10.55
CA THR A 132 -43.27 45.17 10.63
C THR A 132 -44.23 45.93 9.71
N CYS A 133 -45.08 45.22 8.96
CA CYS A 133 -46.19 45.77 8.17
C CYS A 133 -47.53 45.44 8.85
N THR A 134 -47.74 45.92 10.07
CA THR A 134 -49.04 45.99 10.76
C THR A 134 -48.93 47.11 11.79
#